data_AF-A0A7X5BKP2-F1
#
_entry.id   AF-A0A7X5BKP2-F1
#
_cell.length_a   1.000
_cell.length_b   1.000
_cell.length_c   1.000
_cell.angle_alpha   90.00
_cell.angle_beta   90.00
_cell.angle_gamma   90.00
#
_symmetry.space_group_name_H-M   'P 1'
#
loop_
_entity.id
_entity.type
_entity.pdbx_description
1 polymer ?
#
loop_
_entity_poly.entity_id
_entity_poly.type
_entity_poly.pdbx_seq_one_letter_code
_entity_poly.pdbx_strand_id
1 'polypeptide(L)'
;LEAQQSVIQQQQVVDLPVDSAINKLTFLVSQKVDLLICGAISRSLQLAIEEQGINVYPFCSGEVSELIECWQKDQLERVSFAMPGCGKRRRIRQRTQGNGCRNSDNHCRRQIKHLGGNDA
;
A
#
# COMPACT_ATOMS: atom_id res chain seq x y z
N LEU A 1 -4.67 17.32 33.66
CA LEU A 1 -4.56 16.20 32.69
C LEU A 1 -4.05 16.82 31.41
N GLU A 2 -2.73 16.94 31.29
CA GLU A 2 -2.08 17.59 30.16
C GLU A 2 -1.99 16.58 29.02
N ALA A 3 -2.74 16.83 27.94
CA ALA A 3 -2.58 16.09 26.71
C ALA A 3 -1.20 16.45 26.12
N GLN A 4 -0.24 15.54 26.24
CA GLN A 4 1.04 15.69 25.55
C GLN A 4 0.77 15.60 24.05
N GLN A 5 0.74 16.76 23.39
CA GLN A 5 0.69 16.83 21.93
C GLN A 5 1.95 16.17 21.39
N SER A 6 1.78 15.10 20.61
CA SER A 6 2.86 14.40 19.92
C SER A 6 3.41 15.29 18.80
N VAL A 7 4.36 16.17 19.12
CA VAL A 7 4.98 17.09 18.15
C VAL A 7 5.87 16.28 17.19
N ILE A 8 5.70 16.51 15.88
CA ILE A 8 6.56 15.94 14.82
C ILE A 8 7.99 16.45 15.04
N GLN A 9 8.93 15.55 15.34
CA GLN A 9 10.33 15.91 15.55
C GLN A 9 11.06 16.13 14.21
N GLN A 10 10.71 15.34 13.19
CA GLN A 10 11.35 15.40 11.88
C GLN A 10 10.36 15.02 10.78
N GLN A 11 10.42 15.73 9.66
CA GLN A 11 9.66 15.42 8.45
C GLN A 11 10.61 15.44 7.25
N GLN A 12 10.50 14.42 6.40
CA GLN A 12 11.29 14.32 5.18
C GLN A 12 10.42 13.78 4.05
N VAL A 13 10.64 14.30 2.85
CA VAL A 13 10.09 13.76 1.61
C VAL A 13 11.16 12.88 0.98
N VAL A 14 10.80 11.64 0.64
CA VAL A 14 11.69 10.69 -0.02
C VAL A 14 10.94 10.09 -1.19
N ASP A 15 11.66 9.91 -2.30
CA ASP A 15 11.10 9.22 -3.46
C ASP A 15 10.94 7.74 -3.15
N LEU A 16 9.73 7.25 -3.39
CA LEU A 16 9.46 5.82 -3.36
C LEU A 16 9.98 5.20 -4.66
N PRO A 17 10.70 4.05 -4.62
CA PRO A 17 11.15 3.38 -5.83
C PRO A 17 10.00 3.16 -6.81
N VAL A 18 10.19 3.54 -8.07
CA VAL A 18 9.15 3.46 -9.11
C VAL A 18 8.89 2.00 -9.55
N ASP A 19 9.78 1.10 -9.14
CA ASP A 19 9.82 -0.30 -9.56
C ASP A 19 8.71 -1.19 -8.93
N SER A 20 8.98 -2.50 -8.91
CA SER A 20 8.09 -3.53 -8.38
C SER A 20 7.63 -3.29 -6.94
N ALA A 21 6.48 -3.86 -6.60
CA ALA A 21 5.93 -3.83 -5.24
C ALA A 21 6.90 -4.38 -4.17
N ILE A 22 7.75 -5.33 -4.54
CA ILE A 22 8.77 -5.90 -3.64
C ILE A 22 9.85 -4.87 -3.33
N ASN A 23 10.33 -4.11 -4.32
CA ASN A 23 11.33 -3.06 -4.08
C ASN A 23 10.78 -1.97 -3.15
N LYS A 24 9.50 -1.63 -3.28
CA LYS A 24 8.81 -0.70 -2.37
C LYS A 24 8.76 -1.25 -0.94
N LEU A 25 8.42 -2.52 -0.77
CA LEU A 25 8.43 -3.19 0.53
C LEU A 25 9.83 -3.17 1.16
N THR A 26 10.85 -3.61 0.42
CA THR A 26 12.23 -3.62 0.90
C THR A 26 12.70 -2.22 1.30
N PHE A 27 12.32 -1.20 0.52
CA PHE A 27 12.59 0.19 0.86
C PHE A 27 11.94 0.59 2.18
N LEU A 28 10.64 0.34 2.38
CA LEU A 28 9.94 0.66 3.63
C LEU A 28 10.58 -0.02 4.86
N VAL A 29 10.96 -1.30 4.72
CA VAL A 29 11.67 -2.05 5.77
C VAL A 29 13.03 -1.43 6.07
N SER A 30 13.79 -1.05 5.03
CA SER A 30 15.11 -0.42 5.20
C SER A 30 15.04 0.94 5.91
N GLN A 31 13.94 1.67 5.72
CA GLN A 31 13.67 2.94 6.39
C GLN A 31 13.13 2.76 7.82
N LYS A 32 12.91 1.51 8.28
CA LYS A 32 12.38 1.19 9.61
C LYS A 32 11.05 1.89 9.90
N VAL A 33 10.14 1.86 8.93
CA VAL A 33 8.80 2.44 9.08
C VAL A 33 7.97 1.60 10.06
N ASP A 34 7.45 2.20 11.12
CA ASP A 34 6.56 1.50 12.07
C ASP A 34 5.09 1.50 11.60
N LEU A 35 4.67 2.55 10.91
CA LEU A 35 3.29 2.77 10.48
C LEU A 35 3.24 3.40 9.08
N LEU A 36 2.40 2.83 8.22
CA LEU A 36 2.18 3.28 6.85
C LEU A 36 0.72 3.71 6.65
N ILE A 37 0.50 4.99 6.34
CA ILE A 37 -0.79 5.50 5.84
C ILE A 37 -0.74 5.48 4.32
N CYS A 38 -1.65 4.77 3.66
CA CYS A 38 -1.64 4.63 2.20
C CYS A 38 -3.05 4.74 1.62
N GLY A 39 -3.23 5.61 0.62
CA GLY A 39 -4.51 5.80 -0.05
C GLY A 39 -4.90 4.63 -0.96
N ALA A 40 -3.94 3.99 -1.62
CA ALA A 40 -4.21 2.88 -2.51
C ALA A 40 -3.13 1.80 -2.38
N ILE A 41 -3.52 0.66 -1.82
CA ILE A 41 -2.65 -0.50 -1.66
C ILE A 41 -3.36 -1.77 -2.10
N SER A 42 -2.62 -2.68 -2.76
CA SER A 42 -3.14 -4.00 -3.09
C SER A 42 -3.10 -4.90 -1.86
N ARG A 43 -4.09 -5.79 -1.71
CA ARG A 43 -4.19 -6.68 -0.54
C ARG A 43 -2.92 -7.52 -0.33
N SER A 44 -2.31 -8.02 -1.39
CA SER A 44 -1.08 -8.82 -1.31
C SER A 44 0.09 -8.01 -0.78
N LEU A 45 0.22 -6.74 -1.18
CA LEU A 45 1.29 -5.88 -0.68
C LEU A 45 1.04 -5.44 0.76
N GLN A 46 -0.22 -5.14 1.11
CA GLN A 46 -0.59 -4.85 2.50
C GLN A 46 -0.18 -5.99 3.42
N LEU A 47 -0.59 -7.23 3.11
CA LEU A 47 -0.23 -8.40 3.93
C LEU A 47 1.29 -8.58 4.03
N ALA A 48 2.02 -8.42 2.93
CA ALA A 48 3.47 -8.54 2.93
C ALA A 48 4.15 -7.46 3.79
N ILE A 49 3.60 -6.24 3.84
CA ILE A 49 4.09 -5.15 4.71
C ILE A 49 3.77 -5.46 6.18
N GLU A 50 2.56 -5.89 6.48
CA GLU A 50 2.13 -6.26 7.84
C GLU A 50 2.94 -7.44 8.40
N GLU A 51 3.32 -8.41 7.56
CA GLU A 51 4.23 -9.52 7.94
C GLU A 51 5.62 -9.05 8.36
N GLN A 52 6.06 -7.86 7.93
CA GLN A 52 7.31 -7.24 8.39
C GLN A 52 7.15 -6.46 9.71
N GLY A 53 5.96 -6.48 10.32
CA GLY A 53 5.65 -5.78 11.56
C GLY A 53 5.27 -4.30 11.39
N ILE A 54 5.00 -3.87 10.16
CA ILE A 54 4.61 -2.49 9.85
C ILE A 54 3.07 -2.38 9.90
N ASN A 55 2.55 -1.46 10.71
CA ASN A 55 1.10 -1.24 10.81
C ASN A 55 0.59 -0.45 9.60
N VAL A 56 -0.37 -1.01 8.86
CA VAL A 56 -0.89 -0.36 7.65
C VAL A 56 -2.29 0.21 7.90
N TYR A 57 -2.47 1.49 7.60
CA TYR A 57 -3.76 2.18 7.49
C TYR A 57 -4.10 2.37 6.02
N PRO A 58 -4.82 1.41 5.39
CA PRO A 58 -5.12 1.46 3.98
C PRO A 58 -6.35 2.34 3.70
N PHE A 59 -6.45 2.82 2.47
CA PHE A 59 -7.61 3.54 1.93
C PHE A 59 -7.89 4.89 2.59
N CYS A 60 -6.85 5.52 3.16
CA CYS A 60 -6.90 6.88 3.69
C CYS A 60 -6.52 7.91 2.62
N SER A 61 -7.36 8.91 2.39
CA SER A 61 -7.12 10.05 1.49
C SER A 61 -7.41 11.35 2.21
N GLY A 62 -6.60 12.38 1.97
CA GLY A 62 -6.73 13.70 2.58
C GLY A 62 -5.40 14.45 2.54
N GLU A 63 -5.38 15.65 3.12
CA GLU A 63 -4.14 16.40 3.29
C GLU A 63 -3.22 15.73 4.32
N VAL A 64 -1.91 15.79 4.08
CA VAL A 64 -0.92 15.14 4.97
C VAL A 64 -1.01 15.67 6.40
N SER A 65 -1.21 16.99 6.56
CA SER A 65 -1.38 17.61 7.89
C SER A 65 -2.62 17.08 8.61
N GLU A 66 -3.75 16.93 7.91
CA GLU A 66 -4.99 16.41 8.50
C GLU A 66 -4.85 14.94 8.91
N LEU A 67 -4.18 14.13 8.08
CA LEU A 67 -3.91 12.73 8.38
C LEU A 67 -3.01 12.60 9.61
N ILE A 68 -1.98 13.45 9.75
CA ILE A 68 -1.11 13.44 10.93
C ILE A 68 -1.89 13.84 12.19
N GLU A 69 -2.71 14.90 12.13
CA GLU A 69 -3.55 15.29 13.27
C GLU A 69 -4.53 14.19 13.68
N CYS A 70 -5.12 13.50 12.70
CA CYS A 70 -6.05 12.41 12.99
C CYS A 70 -5.34 11.19 13.55
N TRP A 71 -4.12 10.89 13.07
CA TRP A 71 -3.28 9.86 13.67
C TRP A 71 -2.96 10.14 15.13
N GLN A 72 -2.54 11.37 15.47
CA GLN A 72 -2.28 11.78 16.85
C GLN A 72 -3.50 11.67 17.78
N LYS A 73 -4.71 11.68 17.20
CA LYS A 73 -5.98 11.59 17.92
C LYS A 73 -6.63 10.20 17.85
N ASP A 74 -5.94 9.19 17.30
CA ASP A 74 -6.44 7.83 17.03
C ASP A 74 -7.72 7.79 16.17
N GLN A 75 -7.79 8.67 15.16
CA GLN A 75 -8.99 8.94 14.36
C GLN A 75 -8.84 8.64 12.86
N LEU A 76 -7.78 7.92 12.47
CA LEU A 76 -7.53 7.56 11.06
C LEU A 76 -8.63 6.69 10.44
N GLU A 77 -9.33 5.89 11.25
CA GLU A 77 -10.41 5.00 10.78
C GLU A 77 -11.73 5.75 10.46
N ARG A 78 -11.77 7.07 10.61
CA ARG A 78 -12.97 7.86 10.33
C ARG A 78 -13.33 7.84 8.84
N VAL A 79 -14.64 7.78 8.58
CA VAL A 79 -15.22 7.74 7.23
C VAL A 79 -14.78 8.90 6.34
N SER A 80 -14.48 10.07 6.90
CA SER A 80 -14.02 11.25 6.14
C SER A 80 -12.71 11.05 5.39
N PHE A 81 -11.84 10.16 5.87
CA PHE A 81 -10.58 9.82 5.20
C PHE A 81 -10.70 8.56 4.35
N ALA A 82 -11.77 7.79 4.51
CA ALA A 82 -11.97 6.55 3.77
C ALA A 82 -12.34 6.86 2.31
N MET A 83 -11.57 6.33 1.35
CA MET A 83 -11.90 6.50 -0.06
C MET A 83 -13.27 5.90 -0.41
N PRO A 84 -14.14 6.65 -1.11
CA PRO A 84 -15.46 6.16 -1.53
C PRO A 84 -15.30 5.07 -2.60
N GLY A 85 -15.50 3.81 -2.21
CA GLY A 85 -15.44 2.65 -3.13
C GLY A 85 -14.73 1.42 -2.57
N CYS A 86 -13.90 1.56 -1.53
CA CYS A 86 -13.18 0.43 -0.93
C CYS A 86 -13.96 -0.36 0.14
N GLY A 87 -15.13 0.12 0.57
CA GLY A 87 -15.93 -0.51 1.64
C GLY A 87 -16.86 -1.67 1.23
N LYS A 88 -16.90 -2.10 -0.04
CA LYS A 88 -17.93 -3.05 -0.54
C LYS A 88 -17.41 -4.24 -1.34
N ARG A 89 -16.39 -4.94 -0.84
CA ARG A 89 -16.07 -6.31 -1.31
C ARG A 89 -16.00 -7.33 -0.18
N ARG A 90 -16.97 -7.29 0.74
CA ARG A 90 -17.49 -8.54 1.31
C ARG A 90 -18.24 -9.26 0.18
N ARG A 91 -17.49 -9.92 -0.72
CA ARG A 91 -18.07 -10.83 -1.70
C ARG A 91 -18.68 -11.98 -0.93
N ILE A 92 -19.99 -11.87 -0.70
CA ILE A 92 -20.87 -13.02 -0.74
C ILE A 92 -20.45 -13.84 -1.96
N ARG A 93 -20.00 -15.05 -1.70
CA ARG A 93 -19.56 -16.02 -2.69
C ARG A 93 -20.79 -16.56 -3.40
N GLN A 94 -21.50 -15.71 -4.13
CA GLN A 94 -22.53 -16.13 -5.07
C GLN A 94 -21.98 -15.98 -6.48
N ARG A 95 -21.84 -17.15 -7.11
CA ARG A 95 -21.42 -17.34 -8.48
C ARG A 95 -22.52 -16.78 -9.38
N THR A 96 -22.32 -15.59 -9.94
CA THR A 96 -23.04 -15.18 -11.15
C THR A 96 -22.29 -14.06 -11.86
N GLN A 97 -22.20 -14.23 -13.18
CA GLN A 97 -21.59 -13.40 -14.21
C GLN A 97 -21.62 -11.88 -13.97
N GLY A 98 -20.51 -11.21 -14.29
CA GLY A 98 -20.46 -9.76 -14.47
C GLY A 98 -19.15 -9.34 -15.15
N ASN A 99 -19.25 -8.98 -16.44
CA ASN A 99 -18.19 -8.45 -17.29
C ASN A 99 -17.63 -7.10 -16.80
N GLY A 100 -16.32 -6.88 -17.03
CA GLY A 100 -15.60 -5.59 -16.93
C GLY A 100 -14.58 -5.58 -15.79
N CYS A 101 -13.26 -5.52 -16.02
CA CYS A 101 -12.56 -4.52 -16.81
C CYS A 101 -11.81 -5.09 -18.03
N ARG A 102 -11.85 -4.33 -19.12
CA ARG A 102 -11.02 -4.46 -20.32
C ARG A 102 -9.68 -3.73 -20.10
N ASN A 103 -8.68 -4.17 -20.87
CA ASN A 103 -7.29 -3.68 -21.00
C ASN A 103 -6.32 -4.04 -19.87
N SER A 104 -5.05 -4.31 -20.12
CA SER A 104 -4.29 -4.78 -21.30
C SER A 104 -2.88 -4.87 -20.77
N ASP A 105 -2.51 -5.98 -20.12
CA ASP A 105 -1.12 -6.24 -19.75
C ASP A 105 -0.78 -7.67 -20.16
N ASN A 106 -0.44 -7.77 -21.44
CA ASN A 106 0.31 -8.89 -21.98
C ASN A 106 1.71 -8.91 -21.33
N HIS A 107 2.19 -10.13 -21.08
CA HIS A 107 3.54 -10.49 -20.65
C HIS A 107 3.90 -10.33 -19.16
N CYS A 108 3.73 -11.42 -18.40
CA CYS A 108 4.88 -12.02 -17.69
C CYS A 108 4.60 -13.43 -17.15
N ARG A 109 4.43 -14.42 -18.03
CA ARG A 109 4.74 -15.83 -17.72
C ARG A 109 5.02 -16.57 -19.02
N ARG A 110 6.18 -17.22 -19.15
CA ARG A 110 6.40 -18.13 -20.29
C ARG A 110 7.68 -17.93 -21.09
N GLN A 111 8.87 -18.17 -20.55
CA GLN A 111 9.76 -19.25 -21.04
C GLN A 111 11.24 -19.03 -20.68
N ILE A 112 11.73 -19.89 -19.79
CA ILE A 112 13.09 -20.41 -19.91
C ILE A 112 13.04 -21.38 -21.10
N LYS A 113 13.59 -20.97 -22.25
CA LYS A 113 14.04 -21.90 -23.30
C LYS A 113 15.56 -21.80 -23.38
N HIS A 114 16.13 -22.97 -23.52
CA HIS A 114 17.53 -23.30 -23.62
C HIS A 114 18.09 -23.01 -25.04
N LEU A 115 19.43 -22.86 -25.09
CA LEU A 115 20.39 -23.03 -26.20
C LEU A 115 20.83 -21.80 -27.03
N GLY A 116 22.16 -21.65 -27.12
CA GLY A 116 22.87 -20.95 -28.19
C GLY A 116 24.20 -20.35 -27.72
N GLY A 117 25.31 -21.07 -27.91
CA GLY A 117 26.65 -20.63 -27.52
C GLY A 117 27.26 -19.55 -28.40
N ASN A 118 28.42 -19.07 -27.97
CA ASN A 118 29.37 -18.35 -28.79
C ASN A 118 30.79 -18.73 -28.35
N ASP A 119 31.52 -19.30 -29.31
CA ASP A 119 32.97 -19.39 -29.32
C ASP A 119 33.60 -18.01 -29.15
N ALA A 120 34.56 -17.91 -28.23
CA ALA A 120 35.74 -17.07 -28.28
C ALA A 120 36.77 -17.61 -27.27
#